data_AF-A0A5K1D3C0-F1
#
_entry.id   AF-A0A5K1D3C0-F1
#
_cell.length_a   1.000
_cell.length_b   1.000
_cell.length_c   1.000
_cell.angle_alpha   90.00
_cell.angle_beta   90.00
_cell.angle_gamma   90.00
#
_symmetry.space_group_name_H-M   'P 1'
#
loop_
_entity.id
_entity.type
_entity.pdbx_description
1 polymer ?
#
loop_
_entity_poly.entity_id
_entity_poly.type
_entity_poly.pdbx_seq_one_letter_code
_entity_poly.pdbx_strand_id
1 'polypeptide(L)'
;MVAAVMKMVTPCWRPSSADSGPLRNGGVAGASSGRVEGLLWYKDYGQHLHGDLSMAVVQANSLLEDQSQIESGSLCSSDSGPIGTFVGVYDGHGGPETSCFINDSLFHHLK
;
A
#
# COMPACT_ATOMS: atom_id res chain seq x y z
N MET A 1 -14.21 -15.74 -13.30
CA MET A 1 -13.16 -15.76 -12.25
C MET A 1 -11.90 -15.00 -12.70
N VAL A 2 -11.29 -15.34 -13.84
CA VAL A 2 -10.10 -14.64 -14.38
C VAL A 2 -10.33 -13.14 -14.65
N ALA A 3 -11.50 -12.74 -15.14
CA ALA A 3 -11.82 -11.33 -15.39
C ALA A 3 -11.90 -10.47 -14.12
N ALA A 4 -12.33 -11.03 -12.98
CA ALA A 4 -12.36 -10.33 -11.71
C ALA A 4 -10.95 -10.13 -11.16
N VAL A 5 -10.12 -11.17 -11.23
CA VAL A 5 -8.69 -11.11 -10.89
C VAL A 5 -7.97 -10.08 -11.76
N MET A 6 -8.21 -10.10 -13.08
CA MET A 6 -7.67 -9.11 -14.01
C MET A 6 -8.10 -7.69 -13.59
N LYS A 7 -9.38 -7.46 -13.30
CA LYS A 7 -9.88 -6.15 -12.83
C LYS A 7 -9.23 -5.70 -11.51
N MET A 8 -8.89 -6.63 -10.61
CA MET A 8 -8.18 -6.33 -9.35
C MET A 8 -6.71 -5.95 -9.57
N VAL A 9 -6.02 -6.54 -10.56
CA VAL A 9 -4.58 -6.27 -10.82
C VAL A 9 -4.34 -5.20 -11.89
N THR A 10 -5.35 -4.84 -12.70
CA THR A 10 -5.22 -3.83 -13.77
C THR A 10 -4.76 -2.45 -13.25
N PRO A 11 -5.23 -1.94 -12.09
CA PRO A 11 -4.75 -0.66 -11.55
C PRO A 11 -3.25 -0.70 -11.22
N CYS A 12 -2.75 -1.84 -10.75
CA CYS A 12 -1.35 -2.08 -10.42
C CYS A 12 -0.42 -2.15 -11.64
N TRP A 13 -0.97 -2.34 -12.86
CA TRP A 13 -0.21 -2.58 -14.09
C TRP A 13 -0.36 -1.49 -15.15
N ARG A 14 -0.88 -0.30 -14.80
CA ARG A 14 -0.93 0.80 -15.78
C ARG A 14 0.48 1.13 -16.29
N PRO A 15 0.74 1.05 -17.61
CA PRO A 15 2.06 1.35 -18.15
C PRO A 15 2.37 2.84 -17.98
N SER A 16 3.59 3.12 -17.52
CA SER A 16 4.18 4.43 -17.21
C SER A 16 4.34 5.40 -18.40
N SER A 17 3.55 5.29 -19.47
CA SER A 17 3.79 6.10 -20.68
C SER A 17 2.52 6.31 -21.49
N ALA A 18 1.61 7.13 -20.97
CA ALA A 18 0.80 8.02 -21.81
C ALA A 18 0.11 9.08 -20.94
N ASP A 19 0.45 10.33 -21.25
CA ASP A 19 -0.31 11.55 -20.99
C ASP A 19 -0.14 12.24 -19.64
N SER A 20 0.93 13.04 -19.60
CA SER A 20 1.07 14.24 -18.77
C SER A 20 0.01 15.29 -19.18
N GLY A 21 -1.26 15.01 -18.90
CA GLY A 21 -2.33 16.00 -18.98
C GLY A 21 -2.18 17.04 -17.86
N PRO A 22 -2.64 18.29 -18.06
CA PRO A 22 -2.44 19.36 -17.09
C PRO A 22 -3.18 19.04 -15.78
N LEU A 23 -2.39 18.85 -14.72
CA LEU A 23 -2.84 18.67 -13.33
C LEU A 23 -3.68 19.88 -12.90
N ARG A 24 -5.00 19.79 -13.09
CA ARG A 24 -5.99 20.64 -12.41
C ARG A 24 -6.53 19.87 -11.22
N ASN A 25 -5.81 19.93 -10.10
CA ASN A 25 -6.36 20.31 -8.80
C ASN A 25 -5.28 20.18 -7.74
N GLY A 26 -5.07 21.28 -7.03
CA GLY A 26 -4.25 21.33 -5.82
C GLY A 26 -4.73 20.29 -4.82
N GLY A 27 -3.80 19.45 -4.40
CA GLY A 27 -3.97 18.43 -3.38
C GLY A 27 -2.60 18.09 -2.84
N VAL A 28 -2.25 18.79 -1.77
CA VAL A 28 -1.10 18.56 -0.88
C VAL A 28 -0.84 17.06 -0.69
N ALA A 29 0.44 16.67 -0.73
CA ALA A 29 1.01 15.39 -0.25
C ALA A 29 0.06 14.53 0.60
N GLY A 30 -0.74 13.67 -0.04
CA GLY A 30 -1.81 12.92 0.63
C GLY A 30 -2.31 11.67 -0.11
N ALA A 31 -1.53 11.13 -1.05
CA ALA A 31 -1.80 9.82 -1.66
C ALA A 31 -1.21 8.65 -0.82
N SER A 32 -1.13 8.81 0.50
CA SER A 32 -0.38 7.92 1.40
C SER A 32 -1.18 6.73 1.93
N SER A 33 -2.51 6.77 1.91
CA SER A 33 -3.36 5.65 2.37
C SER A 33 -3.94 4.91 1.16
N GLY A 34 -3.78 3.59 1.10
CA GLY A 34 -4.26 2.78 -0.03
C GLY A 34 -5.78 2.85 -0.23
N ARG A 35 -6.24 2.42 -1.41
CA ARG A 35 -7.64 2.43 -1.82
C ARG A 35 -8.34 1.15 -1.37
N VAL A 36 -9.62 1.24 -1.00
CA VAL A 36 -10.46 0.10 -0.61
C VAL A 36 -11.63 -0.07 -1.59
N GLU A 37 -11.80 -1.27 -2.14
CA GLU A 37 -12.96 -1.69 -2.95
C GLU A 37 -13.49 -3.04 -2.43
N GLY A 38 -14.47 -3.00 -1.52
CA GLY A 38 -14.99 -4.20 -0.87
C GLY A 38 -13.94 -4.88 -0.01
N LEU A 39 -13.56 -6.11 -0.37
CA LEU A 39 -12.51 -6.90 0.29
C LEU A 39 -11.14 -6.79 -0.41
N LEU A 40 -10.98 -5.77 -1.25
CA LEU A 40 -9.72 -5.42 -1.88
C LEU A 40 -9.21 -4.13 -1.24
N TRP A 41 -8.00 -4.17 -0.70
CA TRP A 41 -7.20 -2.97 -0.45
C TRP A 41 -6.04 -2.95 -1.44
N TYR A 42 -5.71 -1.81 -2.04
CA TYR A 42 -4.56 -1.71 -2.93
C TYR A 42 -3.94 -0.32 -2.96
N LYS A 43 -2.64 -0.29 -3.24
CA LYS A 43 -1.87 0.88 -3.59
C LYS A 43 -1.37 0.68 -5.01
N ASP A 44 -1.80 1.58 -5.90
CA ASP A 44 -1.36 1.60 -7.29
C ASP A 44 0.18 1.66 -7.37
N TYR A 45 0.71 1.26 -8.52
CA TYR A 45 2.13 1.39 -8.82
C TYR A 45 2.61 2.82 -8.54
N GLY A 46 3.65 2.95 -7.73
CA GLY A 46 4.23 4.21 -7.34
C GLY A 46 5.75 4.12 -7.23
N GLN A 47 6.39 5.30 -7.25
CA GLN A 47 7.82 5.40 -7.10
C GLN A 47 8.21 5.35 -5.61
N HIS A 48 9.06 4.40 -5.27
CA HIS A 48 9.67 4.24 -3.95
C HIS A 48 11.19 4.44 -4.05
N LEU A 49 11.86 4.58 -2.90
CA LEU A 49 13.28 4.93 -2.87
C LEU A 49 14.20 3.96 -3.63
N HIS A 50 13.82 2.69 -3.71
CA HIS A 50 14.63 1.64 -4.34
C HIS A 50 13.93 0.95 -5.52
N GLY A 51 13.03 1.68 -6.20
CA GLY A 51 12.32 1.20 -7.37
C GLY A 51 10.83 1.46 -7.28
N ASP A 52 10.08 0.91 -8.22
CA ASP A 52 8.65 1.11 -8.28
C ASP A 52 7.91 -0.11 -7.73
N LEU A 53 6.91 0.16 -6.89
CA LEU A 53 6.19 -0.88 -6.16
C LEU A 53 4.69 -0.61 -6.24
N SER A 54 3.93 -1.69 -6.27
CA SER A 54 2.48 -1.71 -6.08
C SER A 54 2.17 -2.71 -4.98
N MET A 55 1.06 -2.55 -4.28
CA MET A 55 0.64 -3.46 -3.22
C MET A 55 -0.85 -3.73 -3.29
N ALA A 56 -1.27 -4.95 -2.99
CA ALA A 56 -2.68 -5.28 -2.87
C ALA A 56 -2.89 -6.38 -1.83
N VAL A 57 -4.01 -6.30 -1.13
CA VAL A 57 -4.54 -7.32 -0.23
C VAL A 57 -5.93 -7.66 -0.74
N VAL A 58 -6.16 -8.93 -1.01
CA VAL A 58 -7.48 -9.45 -1.37
C VAL A 58 -7.75 -10.66 -0.51
N GLN A 59 -8.92 -10.70 0.13
CA GLN A 59 -9.25 -11.76 1.06
C GLN A 59 -10.38 -12.65 0.54
N ALA A 60 -10.30 -13.93 0.91
CA ALA A 60 -11.31 -14.94 0.59
C ALA A 60 -12.45 -15.02 1.64
N ASN A 61 -12.22 -14.53 2.86
CA ASN A 61 -13.22 -14.47 3.93
C ASN A 61 -14.23 -13.34 3.70
N SER A 62 -15.31 -13.30 4.49
CA SER A 62 -16.33 -12.24 4.42
C SER A 62 -15.89 -10.91 5.04
N LEU A 63 -14.71 -10.88 5.68
CA LEU A 63 -14.12 -9.73 6.36
C LEU A 63 -12.67 -9.61 5.91
N LEU A 64 -12.20 -8.37 5.75
CA LEU A 64 -10.80 -8.08 5.45
C LEU A 64 -10.01 -8.05 6.76
N GLU A 65 -9.54 -9.22 7.18
CA GLU A 65 -8.65 -9.42 8.33
C GLU A 65 -7.19 -9.19 7.96
N ASP A 66 -6.76 -9.48 6.73
CA ASP A 66 -5.39 -9.24 6.30
C ASP A 66 -5.11 -7.75 6.14
N GLN A 67 -3.93 -7.33 6.57
CA GLN A 67 -3.47 -5.95 6.44
C GLN A 67 -2.10 -5.92 5.78
N SER A 68 -1.79 -4.79 5.13
CA SER A 68 -0.48 -4.59 4.53
C SER A 68 -0.08 -3.13 4.50
N GLN A 69 1.21 -2.87 4.50
CA GLN A 69 1.75 -1.51 4.46
C GLN A 69 3.04 -1.45 3.66
N ILE A 70 3.28 -0.29 3.06
CA ILE A 70 4.50 0.00 2.32
C ILE A 70 4.94 1.43 2.58
N GLU A 71 6.07 1.56 3.25
CA GLU A 71 6.69 2.83 3.60
C GLU A 71 8.08 2.92 2.97
N SER A 72 8.47 4.11 2.53
CA SER A 72 9.80 4.34 1.97
C SER A 72 10.35 5.65 2.48
N GLY A 73 11.55 5.63 3.02
CA GLY A 73 12.16 6.81 3.62
C GLY A 73 13.29 6.46 4.55
N SER A 74 13.58 7.40 5.45
CA SER A 74 14.35 7.07 6.65
C SER A 74 13.59 6.04 7.48
N LEU A 75 14.27 4.93 7.79
CA LEU A 75 13.78 3.88 8.66
C LEU A 75 14.12 4.15 10.13
N CYS A 76 14.73 5.29 10.44
CA CYS A 76 14.97 5.74 11.80
C CYS A 76 14.56 7.20 11.98
N SER A 77 14.39 7.58 13.24
CA SER A 77 14.05 8.93 13.67
C SER A 77 15.23 9.89 13.59
N SER A 78 16.46 9.37 13.45
CA SER A 78 17.66 10.18 13.21
C SER A 78 17.86 10.45 11.72
N ASP A 79 18.34 11.66 11.41
CA ASP A 79 18.67 12.09 10.03
C ASP A 79 19.85 11.33 9.41
N SER A 80 20.55 10.52 10.21
CA SER A 80 21.67 9.65 9.80
C SER A 80 21.31 8.16 9.71
N GLY A 81 20.03 7.82 9.83
CA GLY A 81 19.55 6.43 9.82
C GLY A 81 19.59 5.76 8.44
N PRO A 82 19.49 4.42 8.39
CA PRO A 82 19.31 3.69 7.16
C PRO A 82 18.06 4.18 6.41
N ILE A 83 18.23 4.42 5.11
CA ILE A 83 17.15 4.74 4.19
C ILE A 83 16.77 3.44 3.48
N GLY A 84 15.47 3.16 3.41
CA GLY A 84 15.00 1.91 2.82
C GLY A 84 13.50 1.90 2.55
N THR A 85 13.02 0.72 2.20
CA THR A 85 11.61 0.45 2.00
C THR A 85 11.18 -0.61 2.99
N PHE A 86 10.18 -0.27 3.81
CA PHE A 86 9.54 -1.20 4.73
C PHE A 86 8.30 -1.78 4.04
N VAL A 87 8.19 -3.11 4.03
CA VAL A 87 7.02 -3.83 3.52
C VAL A 87 6.49 -4.72 4.63
N GLY A 88 5.24 -4.48 5.03
CA GLY A 88 4.54 -5.27 6.03
C GLY A 88 3.40 -6.05 5.39
N VAL A 89 3.34 -7.37 5.66
CA VAL A 89 2.24 -8.25 5.26
C VAL A 89 1.79 -8.99 6.51
N TYR A 90 0.53 -8.83 6.88
CA TYR A 90 -0.02 -9.32 8.14
C TYR A 90 -1.25 -10.18 7.85
N ASP A 91 -1.10 -11.49 8.03
CA ASP A 91 -2.19 -12.49 7.94
C ASP A 91 -3.05 -12.40 9.20
N GLY A 92 -4.28 -11.92 9.05
CA GLY A 92 -5.20 -11.69 10.17
C GLY A 92 -6.13 -12.88 10.39
N HIS A 93 -6.39 -13.22 11.65
CA HIS A 93 -7.33 -14.30 11.99
C HIS A 93 -8.10 -14.03 13.27
N GLY A 94 -9.40 -14.32 13.25
CA GLY A 94 -10.29 -14.14 14.40
C GLY A 94 -10.75 -12.70 14.57
N GLY A 95 -10.73 -11.92 13.48
CA GLY A 95 -11.00 -10.49 13.45
C GLY A 95 -9.80 -9.66 12.93
N PRO A 96 -10.03 -8.44 12.41
CA PRO A 96 -9.00 -7.57 11.83
C PRO A 96 -8.20 -6.79 12.89
N GLU A 97 -8.56 -6.88 14.17
CA GLU A 97 -8.09 -5.94 15.19
C GLU A 97 -6.57 -6.03 15.38
N THR A 98 -6.01 -7.24 15.39
CA THR A 98 -4.58 -7.44 15.63
C THR A 98 -3.74 -7.01 14.43
N SER A 99 -4.14 -7.40 13.22
CA SER A 99 -3.45 -7.04 11.98
C SER A 99 -3.55 -5.53 11.71
N CYS A 100 -4.69 -4.89 12.00
CA CYS A 100 -4.83 -3.43 11.95
C CYS A 100 -3.92 -2.75 12.96
N PHE A 101 -3.90 -3.21 14.22
CA PHE A 101 -3.02 -2.65 15.24
C PHE A 101 -1.55 -2.71 14.83
N ILE A 102 -1.11 -3.84 14.26
CA ILE A 102 0.26 -3.99 13.74
C ILE A 102 0.50 -3.03 12.58
N ASN A 103 -0.44 -2.90 11.64
CA ASN A 103 -0.32 -1.99 10.49
C ASN A 103 -0.10 -0.54 10.92
N ASP A 104 -0.88 -0.10 11.91
CA ASP A 104 -0.85 1.27 12.41
C ASP A 104 0.38 1.55 13.29
N SER A 105 0.93 0.52 13.94
CA SER A 105 1.92 0.71 15.01
C SER A 105 3.33 0.29 14.64
N LEU A 106 3.52 -0.79 13.86
CA LEU A 106 4.82 -1.47 13.76
C LEU A 106 5.89 -0.57 13.16
N PHE A 107 5.60 0.11 12.06
CA PHE A 107 6.59 0.98 11.42
C PHE A 107 6.99 2.17 12.30
N HIS A 108 6.04 2.75 13.04
CA HIS A 108 6.35 3.82 14.00
C HIS A 108 7.25 3.38 15.15
N HIS A 109 7.22 2.10 15.53
CA HIS A 109 8.12 1.55 16.55
C HIS A 109 9.48 1.11 16.00
N LEU A 110 9.59 0.96 14.67
CA LEU A 110 10.86 0.71 13.99
C LEU A 110 11.60 2.01 13.67
N LYS A 111 10.88 3.11 13.47
CA LYS A 111 11.41 4.43 13.18
C LYS A 111 11.88 5.14 14.44
#